data_AF-A0A7C9NVK5-F1
#
_entry.id   AF-A0A7C9NVK5-F1
#
_cell.length_a   1.000
_cell.length_b   1.000
_cell.length_c   1.000
_cell.angle_alpha   90.00
_cell.angle_beta   90.00
_cell.angle_gamma   90.00
#
_symmetry.space_group_name_H-M   'P 1'
#
loop_
_entity.id
_entity.type
_entity.pdbx_description
1 polymer ?
#
loop_
_entity_poly.entity_id
_entity_poly.type
_entity_poly.pdbx_seq_one_letter_code
_entity_poly.pdbx_strand_id
1 'polypeptide(L)'
;MRINADFFNLTTYATFVSIATIPQLWALSNLKLRRRIASVGLLCALSVLFPVVAWVFNGFSDFSYRWLFVWSPIVSLATGMGLDLVLTKKRWSWKATACVCSLFALASVATLPVFLPVGDDSVFGRAKRVIFALLVVVSYALLLSGLIFTRKQTGSHARRGSLTACHFAKAALLSFAALLFVLEMGVAYRNWPDSRSYSEQFSNMAENGTGFFDSDSETVRGIRLADDSFYRIEKDHGSVVVDWGVPYESDNDSMVQNYFGTHSYNSMNASGAIDFLRAAGVFVAFPAADLSLCESPYDVSGPNLNYINGVGNRYKLMALLGVKYYITIGDAPDLPDYFAFDEDLSSESRSVWRNKGSYPFASFFESAISESDYRMMSYEEKDDALLSSVVLEDNAALLSELQQAGEGDLSDQDVVDSAIKQNDIVKIEMLTEGDYVVDLDASNRGVLLVATPYEKDNWSILVDGEPAEAVCVDCGLLGVAVNSGEHVIRVRYLPRWFGMGAVVSCVSLIGLLLYGLRCRFFCGSGCP
;
A
#
# COMPACT_ATOMS: atom_id res chain seq x y z
N MET A 1 -27.45 -6.93 -6.99
CA MET A 1 -26.13 -7.18 -6.39
C MET A 1 -25.40 -8.18 -7.27
N ARG A 2 -24.56 -7.74 -8.21
CA ARG A 2 -23.60 -8.66 -8.85
C ARG A 2 -22.68 -9.09 -7.72
N ILE A 3 -22.66 -10.39 -7.40
CA ILE A 3 -21.67 -10.93 -6.48
C ILE A 3 -20.32 -10.75 -7.18
N ASN A 4 -19.61 -9.66 -6.86
CA ASN A 4 -18.25 -9.47 -7.35
C ASN A 4 -17.42 -10.62 -6.78
N ALA A 5 -17.03 -11.56 -7.63
CA ALA A 5 -16.29 -12.74 -7.18
C ALA A 5 -14.88 -12.41 -6.67
N ASP A 6 -14.40 -11.15 -6.82
CA ASP A 6 -13.16 -10.69 -6.19
C ASP A 6 -13.19 -10.83 -4.66
N PHE A 7 -14.37 -10.77 -4.05
CA PHE A 7 -14.51 -10.90 -2.60
C PHE A 7 -14.34 -12.34 -2.10
N PHE A 8 -14.45 -13.36 -2.95
CA PHE A 8 -14.41 -14.78 -2.56
C PHE A 8 -13.11 -15.50 -2.93
N ASN A 9 -11.97 -14.81 -2.95
CA ASN A 9 -10.68 -15.49 -2.99
C ASN A 9 -10.39 -16.15 -1.62
N LEU A 10 -11.01 -17.31 -1.39
CA LEU A 10 -10.85 -18.13 -0.20
C LEU A 10 -9.53 -18.92 -0.28
N THR A 11 -8.38 -18.25 -0.21
CA THR A 11 -7.08 -18.92 -0.28
C THR A 11 -6.27 -18.71 1.00
N THR A 12 -6.09 -19.78 1.77
CA THR A 12 -5.10 -19.85 2.86
C THR A 12 -3.76 -20.34 2.30
N TYR A 13 -3.35 -19.77 1.17
CA TYR A 13 -2.22 -20.25 0.38
C TYR A 13 -0.94 -20.24 1.22
N ALA A 14 -0.28 -21.41 1.28
CA ALA A 14 1.07 -21.55 1.81
C ALA A 14 1.93 -22.26 0.77
N THR A 15 1.66 -23.54 0.50
CA THR A 15 2.40 -24.39 -0.44
C THR A 15 1.59 -25.66 -0.78
N PHE A 16 1.80 -26.31 -1.92
CA PHE A 16 1.35 -27.68 -2.22
C PHE A 16 2.00 -28.72 -1.29
N VAL A 17 3.21 -28.48 -0.76
CA VAL A 17 3.79 -29.31 0.34
C VAL A 17 2.84 -29.40 1.53
N SER A 18 2.12 -28.32 1.84
CA SER A 18 1.16 -28.28 2.94
C SER A 18 0.03 -29.28 2.72
N ILE A 19 -0.47 -29.40 1.48
CA ILE A 19 -1.47 -30.40 1.11
C ILE A 19 -0.92 -31.83 1.27
N ALA A 20 0.36 -32.06 0.98
CA ALA A 20 0.97 -33.38 1.14
C ALA A 20 1.20 -33.77 2.61
N THR A 21 1.61 -32.83 3.46
CA THR A 21 2.15 -33.09 4.81
C THR A 21 1.11 -32.95 5.93
N ILE A 22 0.15 -32.02 5.85
CA ILE A 22 -0.90 -31.84 6.87
C ILE A 22 -1.77 -33.11 7.06
N PRO A 23 -2.16 -33.86 6.01
CA PRO A 23 -2.86 -35.13 6.20
C PRO A 23 -2.02 -36.18 6.94
N GLN A 24 -0.69 -36.10 6.83
CA GLN A 24 0.22 -36.97 7.58
C GLN A 24 0.23 -36.61 9.06
N LEU A 25 0.15 -35.32 9.39
CA LEU A 25 -0.03 -34.84 10.76
C LEU A 25 -1.29 -35.48 11.38
N TRP A 26 -2.42 -35.55 10.66
CA TRP A 26 -3.61 -36.27 11.13
C TRP A 26 -3.36 -37.77 11.28
N ALA A 27 -2.81 -38.42 10.24
CA ALA A 27 -2.65 -39.87 10.20
C ALA A 27 -1.69 -40.42 11.25
N LEU A 28 -0.61 -39.70 11.55
CA LEU A 28 0.50 -40.17 12.38
C LEU A 28 0.45 -39.66 13.83
N SER A 29 -0.42 -38.69 14.13
CA SER A 29 -0.55 -38.11 15.47
C SER A 29 -1.41 -38.95 16.43
N ASN A 30 -1.24 -38.68 17.73
CA ASN A 30 -2.08 -39.23 18.79
C ASN A 30 -3.46 -38.55 18.84
N LEU A 31 -4.41 -39.16 19.56
CA LEU A 31 -5.79 -38.66 19.65
C LEU A 31 -5.88 -37.23 20.19
N LYS A 32 -5.02 -36.84 21.14
CA LYS A 32 -5.00 -35.48 21.71
C LYS A 32 -4.65 -34.44 20.66
N LEU A 33 -3.62 -34.69 19.86
CA LEU A 33 -3.21 -33.79 18.79
C LEU A 33 -4.24 -33.78 17.64
N ARG A 34 -4.83 -34.93 17.27
CA ARG A 34 -5.95 -34.97 16.31
C ARG A 34 -7.12 -34.10 16.74
N ARG A 35 -7.52 -34.16 18.01
CA ARG A 35 -8.59 -33.29 18.55
C ARG A 35 -8.24 -31.82 18.41
N ARG A 36 -6.99 -31.42 18.71
CA ARG A 36 -6.54 -30.04 18.53
C ARG A 36 -6.59 -29.59 17.06
N ILE A 37 -6.11 -30.43 16.14
CA ILE A 37 -6.15 -30.14 14.70
C ILE A 37 -7.61 -30.00 14.24
N ALA A 38 -8.51 -30.88 14.69
CA ALA A 38 -9.93 -30.80 14.38
C ALA A 38 -10.55 -29.49 14.93
N SER A 39 -10.22 -29.09 16.16
CA SER A 39 -10.70 -27.83 16.74
C SER A 39 -10.20 -26.61 15.97
N VAL A 40 -8.92 -26.59 15.58
CA VAL A 40 -8.33 -25.49 14.78
C VAL A 40 -8.97 -25.45 13.39
N GLY A 41 -9.12 -26.60 12.73
CA GLY A 41 -9.78 -26.71 11.44
C GLY A 41 -11.25 -26.30 11.49
N LEU A 42 -11.97 -26.65 12.56
CA LEU A 42 -13.34 -26.20 12.79
C LEU A 42 -13.40 -24.69 12.99
N LEU A 43 -12.49 -24.12 13.79
CA LEU A 43 -12.42 -22.67 13.98
C LEU A 43 -12.15 -21.94 12.65
N CYS A 44 -11.24 -22.46 11.83
CA CYS A 44 -10.98 -21.97 10.48
C CYS A 44 -12.24 -22.04 9.62
N ALA A 45 -12.91 -23.19 9.56
CA ALA A 45 -14.14 -23.35 8.80
C ALA A 45 -15.25 -22.39 9.28
N LEU A 46 -15.50 -22.28 10.59
CA LEU A 46 -16.48 -21.35 11.14
C LEU A 46 -16.11 -19.90 10.82
N SER A 47 -14.84 -19.53 10.93
CA SER A 47 -14.38 -18.18 10.61
C SER A 47 -14.63 -17.80 9.14
N VAL A 48 -14.57 -18.77 8.23
CA VAL A 48 -14.91 -18.57 6.81
C VAL A 48 -16.41 -18.58 6.56
N LEU A 49 -17.16 -19.42 7.27
CA LEU A 49 -18.60 -19.58 7.06
C LEU A 49 -19.43 -18.39 7.57
N PHE A 50 -18.94 -17.67 8.60
CA PHE A 50 -19.67 -16.55 9.19
C PHE A 50 -19.17 -15.21 8.63
N PRO A 51 -19.97 -14.49 7.82
CA PRO A 51 -19.56 -13.24 7.19
C PRO A 51 -19.16 -12.14 8.18
N VAL A 52 -19.68 -12.18 9.42
CA VAL A 52 -19.30 -11.24 10.47
C VAL A 52 -17.79 -11.21 10.72
N VAL A 53 -17.11 -12.36 10.56
CA VAL A 53 -15.65 -12.42 10.73
C VAL A 53 -14.97 -11.67 9.58
N ALA A 54 -15.43 -11.86 8.34
CA ALA A 54 -14.94 -11.12 7.19
C ALA A 54 -15.14 -9.61 7.31
N TRP A 55 -16.31 -9.18 7.79
CA TRP A 55 -16.60 -7.77 8.03
C TRP A 55 -15.72 -7.16 9.14
N VAL A 56 -15.56 -7.86 10.26
CA VAL A 56 -14.70 -7.41 11.38
C VAL A 56 -13.24 -7.28 10.94
N PHE A 57 -12.70 -8.29 10.26
CA PHE A 57 -11.31 -8.25 9.82
C PHE A 57 -11.06 -7.26 8.67
N ASN A 58 -12.13 -6.80 7.98
CA ASN A 58 -12.05 -5.72 7.01
C ASN A 58 -12.40 -4.35 7.62
N GLY A 59 -12.26 -4.20 8.94
CA GLY A 59 -12.45 -2.92 9.64
C GLY A 59 -13.88 -2.39 9.55
N PHE A 60 -14.88 -3.28 9.46
CA PHE A 60 -16.29 -2.94 9.35
C PHE A 60 -16.67 -2.22 8.04
N SER A 61 -15.82 -2.26 7.00
CA SER A 61 -16.06 -1.59 5.72
C SER A 61 -16.93 -2.41 4.77
N ASP A 62 -16.49 -3.62 4.40
CA ASP A 62 -17.18 -4.53 3.48
C ASP A 62 -16.85 -6.01 3.81
N PHE A 63 -17.56 -6.96 3.22
CA PHE A 63 -17.30 -8.39 3.37
C PHE A 63 -16.13 -8.85 2.50
N SER A 64 -14.91 -8.81 3.05
CA SER A 64 -13.71 -9.28 2.35
C SER A 64 -13.07 -10.48 3.06
N TYR A 65 -12.61 -11.48 2.31
CA TYR A 65 -11.90 -12.65 2.85
C TYR A 65 -10.37 -12.52 2.78
N ARG A 66 -9.84 -11.32 2.50
CA ARG A 66 -8.38 -11.07 2.47
C ARG A 66 -7.69 -11.47 3.76
N TRP A 67 -8.38 -11.40 4.90
CA TRP A 67 -7.87 -11.77 6.24
C TRP A 67 -7.50 -13.24 6.43
N LEU A 68 -7.81 -14.12 5.46
CA LEU A 68 -7.41 -15.52 5.51
C LEU A 68 -5.90 -15.72 5.66
N PHE A 69 -5.07 -14.70 5.36
CA PHE A 69 -3.64 -14.72 5.67
C PHE A 69 -3.33 -15.01 7.14
N VAL A 70 -4.25 -14.72 8.07
CA VAL A 70 -4.11 -15.03 9.51
C VAL A 70 -3.96 -16.54 9.75
N TRP A 71 -4.51 -17.37 8.86
CA TRP A 71 -4.37 -18.82 8.92
C TRP A 71 -3.04 -19.32 8.33
N SER A 72 -2.35 -18.52 7.50
CA SER A 72 -1.11 -18.95 6.82
C SER A 72 -0.02 -19.40 7.80
N PRO A 73 0.30 -18.69 8.90
CA PRO A 73 1.26 -19.18 9.89
C PRO A 73 0.88 -20.52 10.54
N ILE A 74 -0.43 -20.74 10.76
CA ILE A 74 -0.96 -21.97 11.35
C ILE A 74 -0.81 -23.13 10.36
N VAL A 75 -1.10 -22.89 9.07
CA VAL A 75 -0.89 -23.84 7.98
C VAL A 75 0.60 -24.18 7.87
N SER A 76 1.49 -23.19 7.86
CA SER A 76 2.95 -23.41 7.82
C SER A 76 3.46 -24.22 9.00
N LEU A 77 2.97 -23.95 10.21
CA LEU A 77 3.31 -24.73 11.40
C LEU A 77 2.82 -26.19 11.26
N ALA A 78 1.57 -26.39 10.82
CA ALA A 78 1.01 -27.72 10.60
C ALA A 78 1.79 -28.51 9.54
N THR A 79 2.23 -27.84 8.46
CA THR A 79 3.13 -28.40 7.44
C THR A 79 4.45 -28.86 8.04
N GLY A 80 5.11 -28.01 8.83
CA GLY A 80 6.34 -28.37 9.53
C GLY A 80 6.17 -29.55 10.50
N MET A 81 5.09 -29.55 11.28
CA MET A 81 4.76 -30.65 12.20
C MET A 81 4.45 -31.95 11.46
N GLY A 82 3.75 -31.87 10.33
CA GLY A 82 3.47 -33.02 9.47
C GLY A 82 4.74 -33.63 8.89
N LEU A 83 5.64 -32.78 8.39
CA LEU A 83 6.96 -33.21 7.91
C LEU A 83 7.79 -33.84 9.04
N ASP A 84 7.84 -33.22 10.21
CA ASP A 84 8.55 -33.76 11.37
C ASP A 84 8.03 -35.15 11.79
N LEU A 85 6.70 -35.33 11.87
CA LEU A 85 6.10 -36.62 12.19
C LEU A 85 6.42 -37.71 11.14
N VAL A 86 6.40 -37.36 9.85
CA VAL A 86 6.78 -38.28 8.77
C VAL A 86 8.23 -38.74 8.94
N LEU A 87 9.13 -37.80 9.22
CA LEU A 87 10.56 -38.05 9.37
C LEU A 87 10.93 -38.80 10.65
N THR A 88 10.26 -38.49 11.77
CA THR A 88 10.49 -39.12 13.09
C THR A 88 9.86 -40.50 13.17
N LYS A 89 8.60 -40.68 12.73
CA LYS A 89 7.92 -41.99 12.70
C LYS A 89 8.40 -42.87 11.55
N LYS A 90 9.19 -42.34 10.61
CA LYS A 90 9.71 -43.06 9.42
C LYS A 90 8.57 -43.78 8.68
N ARG A 91 7.44 -43.08 8.49
CA ARG A 91 6.24 -43.63 7.88
C ARG A 91 5.52 -42.55 7.07
N TRP A 92 5.04 -42.95 5.89
CA TRP A 92 4.13 -42.17 5.07
C TRP A 92 2.78 -42.88 4.99
N SER A 93 1.68 -42.15 5.12
CA SER A 93 0.32 -42.67 5.00
C SER A 93 -0.24 -42.39 3.61
N TRP A 94 -0.12 -43.36 2.72
CA TRP A 94 -0.73 -43.31 1.38
C TRP A 94 -2.25 -43.22 1.41
N LYS A 95 -2.90 -43.76 2.46
CA LYS A 95 -4.35 -43.61 2.67
C LYS A 95 -4.72 -42.14 2.92
N ALA A 96 -3.92 -41.42 3.71
CA ALA A 96 -4.15 -40.01 3.97
C ALA A 96 -3.89 -39.16 2.72
N THR A 97 -2.85 -39.49 1.95
CA THR A 97 -2.57 -38.84 0.65
C THR A 97 -3.69 -39.07 -0.35
N ALA A 98 -4.17 -40.31 -0.51
CA ALA A 98 -5.29 -40.59 -1.41
C ALA A 98 -6.56 -39.83 -0.99
N CYS A 99 -6.86 -39.82 0.31
CA CYS A 99 -8.01 -39.10 0.86
C CYS A 99 -7.93 -37.59 0.57
N VAL A 100 -6.79 -36.94 0.80
CA VAL A 100 -6.65 -35.49 0.52
C VAL A 100 -6.72 -35.19 -0.97
N CYS A 101 -6.11 -36.02 -1.82
CA CYS A 101 -6.16 -35.83 -3.27
C CYS A 101 -7.59 -35.98 -3.80
N SER A 102 -8.35 -36.95 -3.30
CA SER A 102 -9.77 -37.12 -3.65
C SER A 102 -10.63 -35.96 -3.17
N LEU A 103 -10.43 -35.49 -1.94
CA LEU A 103 -11.15 -34.33 -1.41
C LEU A 103 -10.82 -33.05 -2.19
N PHE A 104 -9.56 -32.85 -2.56
CA PHE A 104 -9.10 -31.71 -3.33
C PHE A 104 -9.70 -31.70 -4.75
N ALA A 105 -9.67 -32.85 -5.43
CA ALA A 105 -10.31 -33.00 -6.73
C ALA A 105 -11.83 -32.78 -6.64
N LEU A 106 -12.49 -33.32 -5.62
CA LEU A 106 -13.92 -33.13 -5.40
C LEU A 106 -14.26 -31.65 -5.15
N ALA A 107 -13.51 -30.96 -4.29
CA ALA A 107 -13.69 -29.54 -4.02
C ALA A 107 -13.48 -28.69 -5.28
N SER A 108 -12.49 -29.04 -6.10
CA SER A 108 -12.22 -28.35 -7.37
C SER A 108 -13.37 -28.52 -8.38
N VAL A 109 -14.03 -29.69 -8.39
CA VAL A 109 -15.22 -29.94 -9.22
C VAL A 109 -16.44 -29.22 -8.65
N ALA A 110 -16.64 -29.26 -7.34
CA ALA A 110 -17.78 -28.64 -6.68
C ALA A 110 -17.83 -27.11 -6.85
N THR A 111 -16.68 -26.47 -7.02
CA THR A 111 -16.58 -25.02 -7.23
C THR A 111 -16.74 -24.60 -8.70
N LEU A 112 -16.66 -25.51 -9.68
CA LEU A 112 -16.80 -25.17 -11.11
C LEU A 112 -18.01 -24.27 -11.42
N PRO A 113 -19.24 -24.56 -10.94
CA PRO A 113 -20.41 -23.75 -11.29
C PRO A 113 -20.35 -22.31 -10.74
N VAL A 114 -19.58 -22.07 -9.68
CA VAL A 114 -19.44 -20.75 -9.04
C VAL A 114 -18.49 -19.86 -9.82
N PHE A 115 -17.46 -20.44 -10.45
CA PHE A 115 -16.41 -19.68 -11.11
C PHE A 115 -16.59 -19.58 -12.64
N LEU A 116 -17.28 -20.53 -13.27
CA LEU A 116 -17.60 -20.47 -14.70
C LEU A 116 -18.33 -19.20 -15.16
N PRO A 117 -19.22 -18.59 -14.35
CA PRO A 117 -19.91 -17.37 -14.73
C PRO A 117 -19.10 -16.08 -14.53
N VAL A 118 -17.92 -16.12 -13.88
CA VAL A 118 -17.29 -14.93 -13.30
C VAL A 118 -15.85 -14.67 -13.77
N GLY A 119 -15.44 -15.20 -14.91
CA GLY A 119 -14.18 -14.82 -15.55
C GLY A 119 -13.85 -15.60 -16.82
N ASP A 120 -12.76 -15.22 -17.49
CA ASP A 120 -12.23 -15.87 -18.71
C ASP A 120 -11.58 -17.25 -18.45
N ASP A 121 -11.70 -17.78 -17.24
CA ASP A 121 -11.03 -19.01 -16.83
C ASP A 121 -11.77 -20.24 -17.37
N SER A 122 -11.21 -20.85 -18.42
CA SER A 122 -11.78 -22.05 -19.02
C SER A 122 -11.78 -23.26 -18.07
N VAL A 123 -12.79 -24.13 -18.19
CA VAL A 123 -12.84 -25.45 -17.50
C VAL A 123 -11.52 -26.21 -17.67
N PHE A 124 -10.94 -26.14 -18.86
CA PHE A 124 -9.70 -26.81 -19.21
C PHE A 124 -8.48 -26.22 -18.50
N GLY A 125 -8.39 -24.89 -18.39
CA GLY A 125 -7.36 -24.19 -17.63
C GLY A 125 -7.37 -24.59 -16.16
N ARG A 126 -8.55 -24.61 -15.55
CA ARG A 126 -8.72 -25.09 -14.17
C ARG A 126 -8.34 -26.56 -14.01
N ALA A 127 -8.79 -27.43 -14.92
CA ALA A 127 -8.42 -28.85 -14.87
C ALA A 127 -6.90 -29.06 -14.93
N LYS A 128 -6.18 -28.30 -15.78
CA LYS A 128 -4.70 -28.32 -15.81
C LYS A 128 -4.09 -27.95 -14.46
N ARG A 129 -4.57 -26.89 -13.81
CA ARG A 129 -4.07 -26.44 -12.50
C ARG A 129 -4.33 -27.47 -11.39
N VAL A 130 -5.50 -28.11 -11.39
CA VAL A 130 -5.81 -29.22 -10.45
C VAL A 130 -4.91 -30.43 -10.69
N ILE A 131 -4.73 -30.84 -11.96
CA ILE A 131 -3.84 -31.95 -12.31
C ILE A 131 -2.40 -31.64 -11.89
N PHE A 132 -1.92 -30.42 -12.18
CA PHE A 132 -0.60 -29.96 -11.75
C PHE A 132 -0.43 -30.04 -10.23
N ALA A 133 -1.39 -29.51 -9.46
CA ALA A 133 -1.37 -29.59 -7.99
C ALA A 133 -1.28 -31.03 -7.48
N LEU A 134 -2.08 -31.94 -8.05
CA LEU A 134 -2.07 -33.36 -7.69
C LEU A 134 -0.72 -34.02 -8.01
N LEU A 135 -0.12 -33.72 -9.17
CA LEU A 135 1.20 -34.22 -9.55
C LEU A 135 2.29 -33.74 -8.58
N VAL A 136 2.25 -32.48 -8.16
CA VAL A 136 3.19 -31.93 -7.18
C VAL A 136 3.05 -32.63 -5.83
N VAL A 137 1.81 -32.79 -5.33
CA VAL A 137 1.54 -33.51 -4.06
C VAL A 137 2.02 -34.96 -4.10
N VAL A 138 1.77 -35.67 -5.21
CA VAL A 138 2.25 -37.06 -5.39
C VAL A 138 3.77 -37.11 -5.47
N SER A 139 4.40 -36.13 -6.13
CA SER A 139 5.86 -36.03 -6.21
C SER A 139 6.50 -35.89 -4.82
N TYR A 140 5.94 -35.04 -3.95
CA TYR A 140 6.39 -34.96 -2.55
C TYR A 140 6.18 -36.27 -1.79
N ALA A 141 5.02 -36.92 -1.97
CA ALA A 141 4.73 -38.20 -1.32
C ALA A 141 5.76 -39.28 -1.71
N LEU A 142 6.16 -39.34 -2.99
CA LEU A 142 7.17 -40.25 -3.51
C LEU A 142 8.57 -39.92 -2.97
N LEU A 143 8.99 -38.66 -3.04
CA LEU A 143 10.30 -38.22 -2.55
C LEU A 143 10.48 -38.48 -1.05
N LEU A 144 9.47 -38.13 -0.24
CA LEU A 144 9.49 -38.35 1.21
C LEU A 144 9.40 -39.84 1.58
N SER A 145 8.62 -40.63 0.83
CA SER A 145 8.59 -42.09 1.00
C SER A 145 9.95 -42.73 0.67
N GLY A 146 10.61 -42.28 -0.40
CA GLY A 146 11.97 -42.69 -0.76
C GLY A 146 12.99 -42.32 0.32
N LEU A 147 12.86 -41.13 0.90
CA LEU A 147 13.74 -40.66 1.99
C LEU A 147 13.56 -41.52 3.25
N ILE A 148 12.33 -41.93 3.55
CA ILE A 148 12.03 -42.85 4.64
C ILE A 148 12.65 -44.23 4.37
N PHE A 149 12.55 -44.73 3.13
CA PHE A 149 13.10 -46.03 2.74
C PHE A 149 14.63 -46.07 2.89
N THR A 150 15.34 -45.05 2.41
CA THR A 150 16.81 -44.94 2.57
C THR A 150 17.21 -44.87 4.05
N ARG A 151 16.45 -44.12 4.88
CA ARG A 151 16.66 -44.07 6.35
C ARG A 151 16.43 -45.40 7.06
N LYS A 152 15.54 -46.27 6.56
CA LYS A 152 15.33 -47.61 7.13
C LYS A 152 16.47 -48.56 6.77
N GLN A 153 16.98 -48.49 5.54
CA GLN A 153 18.09 -49.35 5.11
C GLN A 153 19.43 -48.99 5.77
N THR A 154 19.68 -47.71 6.05
CA THR A 154 20.90 -47.27 6.78
C THR A 154 20.93 -47.69 8.25
N GLY A 155 19.78 -48.05 8.84
CA GLY A 155 19.67 -48.50 10.23
C GLY A 155 19.77 -50.01 10.45
N SER A 156 19.70 -50.83 9.39
CA SER A 156 19.96 -52.27 9.49
C SER A 156 21.45 -52.55 9.21
N HIS A 157 21.98 -53.72 9.59
CA HIS A 157 23.39 -54.13 9.39
C HIS A 157 23.78 -54.22 7.89
N ALA A 158 23.84 -53.09 7.20
CA ALA A 158 24.17 -52.98 5.78
C ALA A 158 25.69 -53.03 5.56
N ARG A 159 26.14 -53.80 4.57
CA ARG A 159 27.55 -53.85 4.14
C ARG A 159 28.04 -52.45 3.73
N ARG A 160 29.32 -52.15 4.00
CA ARG A 160 29.96 -50.82 3.81
C ARG A 160 29.72 -50.16 2.45
N GLY A 161 29.67 -50.92 1.35
CA GLY A 161 29.36 -50.40 0.00
C GLY A 161 27.88 -49.99 -0.24
N SER A 162 26.94 -50.62 0.49
CA SER A 162 25.52 -50.25 0.46
C SER A 162 25.24 -48.96 1.25
N LEU A 163 26.08 -48.64 2.23
CA LEU A 163 25.94 -47.45 3.06
C LEU A 163 26.23 -46.15 2.27
N THR A 164 27.31 -46.13 1.47
CA THR A 164 27.68 -44.95 0.66
C THR A 164 26.62 -44.64 -0.40
N ALA A 165 26.10 -45.68 -1.06
CA ALA A 165 25.00 -45.55 -2.02
C ALA A 165 23.73 -44.99 -1.35
N CYS A 166 23.43 -45.40 -0.11
CA CYS A 166 22.27 -44.92 0.63
C CYS A 166 22.42 -43.45 1.06
N HIS A 167 23.62 -43.00 1.44
CA HIS A 167 23.89 -41.60 1.72
C HIS A 167 23.75 -40.73 0.48
N PHE A 168 24.27 -41.19 -0.67
CA PHE A 168 24.10 -40.51 -1.95
C PHE A 168 22.63 -40.40 -2.35
N ALA A 169 21.88 -41.51 -2.27
CA ALA A 169 20.44 -41.51 -2.56
C ALA A 169 19.66 -40.57 -1.65
N LYS A 170 19.98 -40.53 -0.34
CA LYS A 170 19.38 -39.60 0.62
C LYS A 170 19.66 -38.14 0.24
N ALA A 171 20.91 -37.80 -0.09
CA ALA A 171 21.28 -36.46 -0.51
C ALA A 171 20.55 -36.07 -1.79
N ALA A 172 20.51 -36.95 -2.80
CA ALA A 172 19.79 -36.72 -4.05
C ALA A 172 18.30 -36.47 -3.82
N LEU A 173 17.63 -37.30 -3.01
CA LEU A 173 16.20 -37.13 -2.68
C LEU A 173 15.92 -35.80 -1.96
N LEU A 174 16.80 -35.37 -1.06
CA LEU A 174 16.68 -34.07 -0.40
C LEU A 174 16.88 -32.92 -1.39
N SER A 175 17.87 -33.02 -2.28
CA SER A 175 18.10 -32.02 -3.32
C SER A 175 16.92 -31.92 -4.28
N PHE A 176 16.32 -33.04 -4.69
CA PHE A 176 15.12 -33.04 -5.53
C PHE A 176 13.90 -32.45 -4.79
N ALA A 177 13.73 -32.75 -3.51
CA ALA A 177 12.65 -32.15 -2.71
C ALA A 177 12.84 -30.64 -2.54
N ALA A 178 14.07 -30.17 -2.33
CA ALA A 178 14.40 -28.76 -2.26
C ALA A 178 14.20 -28.04 -3.61
N LEU A 179 14.64 -28.65 -4.70
CA LEU A 179 14.43 -28.12 -6.05
C LEU A 179 12.93 -28.05 -6.39
N LEU A 180 12.16 -29.11 -6.09
CA LEU A 180 10.71 -29.11 -6.27
C LEU A 180 10.06 -27.97 -5.47
N PHE A 181 10.50 -27.75 -4.22
CA PHE A 181 10.00 -26.66 -3.40
C PHE A 181 10.29 -25.27 -3.98
N VAL A 182 11.52 -25.03 -4.45
CA VAL A 182 11.90 -23.76 -5.07
C VAL A 182 11.10 -23.53 -6.36
N LEU A 183 11.01 -24.54 -7.23
CA LEU A 183 10.24 -24.47 -8.46
C LEU A 183 8.77 -24.22 -8.17
N GLU A 184 8.21 -24.93 -7.19
CA GLU A 184 6.85 -24.75 -6.73
C GLU A 184 6.59 -23.31 -6.29
N MET A 185 7.43 -22.73 -5.43
CA MET A 185 7.25 -21.35 -4.96
C MET A 185 7.23 -20.34 -6.11
N GLY A 186 8.01 -20.57 -7.18
CA GLY A 186 8.01 -19.70 -8.35
C GLY A 186 6.76 -19.83 -9.24
N VAL A 187 6.11 -21.00 -9.27
CA VAL A 187 5.00 -21.26 -10.23
C VAL A 187 3.64 -21.40 -9.58
N ALA A 188 3.57 -21.67 -8.28
CA ALA A 188 2.32 -22.02 -7.60
C ALA A 188 1.35 -20.85 -7.48
N TYR A 189 1.83 -19.60 -7.47
CA TYR A 189 0.96 -18.41 -7.56
C TYR A 189 0.14 -18.38 -8.86
N ARG A 190 0.71 -18.85 -9.99
CA ARG A 190 0.03 -18.91 -11.30
C ARG A 190 -0.76 -20.20 -11.55
N ASN A 191 -0.40 -21.27 -10.82
CA ASN A 191 -0.93 -22.61 -11.03
C ASN A 191 -1.82 -23.10 -9.88
N TRP A 192 -2.16 -22.21 -8.93
CA TRP A 192 -3.12 -22.56 -7.88
C TRP A 192 -4.49 -22.80 -8.52
N PRO A 193 -5.27 -23.80 -8.11
CA PRO A 193 -6.54 -24.09 -8.79
C PRO A 193 -7.51 -22.91 -8.84
N ASP A 194 -7.48 -22.06 -7.81
CA ASP A 194 -8.28 -20.83 -7.71
C ASP A 194 -7.52 -19.56 -8.16
N SER A 195 -6.28 -19.65 -8.67
CA SER A 195 -5.59 -18.48 -9.21
C SER A 195 -6.28 -18.01 -10.47
N ARG A 196 -6.62 -16.72 -10.52
CA ARG A 196 -7.16 -16.05 -11.70
C ARG A 196 -6.03 -15.70 -12.67
N SER A 197 -6.34 -15.62 -13.97
CA SER A 197 -5.39 -15.22 -15.02
C SER A 197 -4.94 -13.75 -14.95
N TYR A 198 -5.41 -12.96 -13.98
CA TYR A 198 -5.09 -11.53 -13.85
C TYR A 198 -3.57 -11.24 -13.87
N SER A 199 -2.74 -12.12 -13.28
CA SER A 199 -1.29 -11.90 -13.28
C SER A 199 -0.63 -11.95 -14.66
N GLU A 200 -1.24 -12.60 -15.65
CA GLU A 200 -0.75 -12.62 -17.04
C GLU A 200 -1.24 -11.38 -17.82
N GLN A 201 -2.39 -10.82 -17.47
CA GLN A 201 -2.95 -9.64 -18.14
C GLN A 201 -2.12 -8.38 -17.86
N PHE A 202 -1.52 -8.28 -16.67
CA PHE A 202 -0.76 -7.11 -16.23
C PHE A 202 0.77 -7.26 -16.39
N SER A 203 1.29 -8.46 -16.72
CA SER A 203 2.73 -8.71 -16.72
C SER A 203 3.50 -7.97 -17.83
N ASN A 204 2.82 -7.59 -18.91
CA ASN A 204 3.44 -7.01 -20.10
C ASN A 204 3.09 -5.51 -20.26
N MET A 205 2.50 -4.87 -19.25
CA MET A 205 2.10 -3.46 -19.32
C MET A 205 3.27 -2.53 -19.65
N ALA A 206 4.41 -2.74 -19.00
CA ALA A 206 5.62 -1.96 -19.27
C ALA A 206 6.17 -2.18 -20.69
N GLU A 207 6.17 -3.42 -21.18
CA GLU A 207 6.64 -3.75 -22.54
C GLU A 207 5.72 -3.16 -23.62
N ASN A 208 4.42 -3.08 -23.33
CA ASN A 208 3.41 -2.59 -24.26
C ASN A 208 3.13 -1.09 -24.13
N GLY A 209 3.72 -0.40 -23.15
CA GLY A 209 3.43 1.01 -22.87
C GLY A 209 1.98 1.27 -22.46
N THR A 210 1.38 0.39 -21.65
CA THR A 210 -0.02 0.48 -21.23
C THR A 210 -0.20 0.62 -19.73
N GLY A 211 -1.39 1.06 -19.31
CA GLY A 211 -1.68 1.38 -17.91
C GLY A 211 -0.74 2.46 -17.41
N PHE A 212 -0.14 2.26 -16.24
CA PHE A 212 0.78 3.23 -15.65
C PHE A 212 2.09 3.47 -16.43
N PHE A 213 2.40 2.67 -17.45
CA PHE A 213 3.63 2.80 -18.26
C PHE A 213 3.38 3.48 -19.60
N ASP A 214 2.36 4.33 -19.68
CA ASP A 214 2.06 5.16 -20.84
C ASP A 214 3.06 6.32 -21.02
N SER A 215 2.80 7.17 -22.02
CA SER A 215 3.67 8.31 -22.37
C SER A 215 3.94 9.27 -21.20
N ASP A 216 3.10 9.30 -20.16
CA ASP A 216 3.34 10.14 -18.98
C ASP A 216 4.66 9.80 -18.30
N SER A 217 5.03 8.51 -18.27
CA SER A 217 6.28 8.07 -17.65
C SER A 217 7.50 8.75 -18.28
N GLU A 218 7.48 8.97 -19.60
CA GLU A 218 8.54 9.65 -20.31
C GLU A 218 8.51 11.16 -20.09
N THR A 219 7.32 11.77 -20.12
CA THR A 219 7.11 13.20 -19.84
C THR A 219 7.54 13.57 -18.42
N VAL A 220 7.10 12.82 -17.41
CA VAL A 220 7.50 12.99 -16.00
C VAL A 220 9.01 12.88 -15.83
N ARG A 221 9.65 11.92 -16.51
CA ARG A 221 11.11 11.79 -16.51
C ARG A 221 11.79 13.00 -17.17
N GLY A 222 11.23 13.52 -18.27
CA GLY A 222 11.71 14.73 -18.93
C GLY A 222 11.69 15.94 -18.01
N ILE A 223 10.56 16.18 -17.32
CA ILE A 223 10.40 17.25 -16.34
C ILE A 223 11.47 17.13 -15.24
N ARG A 224 11.66 15.94 -14.67
CA ARG A 224 12.67 15.69 -13.61
C ARG A 224 14.11 15.92 -14.03
N LEU A 225 14.43 15.72 -15.31
CA LEU A 225 15.76 16.00 -15.83
C LEU A 225 15.98 17.49 -16.08
N ALA A 226 14.90 18.26 -16.27
CA ALA A 226 14.93 19.69 -16.54
C ALA A 226 14.80 20.54 -15.27
N ASP A 227 14.19 20.02 -14.21
CA ASP A 227 13.93 20.71 -12.95
C ASP A 227 14.32 19.81 -11.77
N ASP A 228 15.32 20.24 -10.99
CA ASP A 228 15.82 19.56 -9.80
C ASP A 228 15.25 20.14 -8.50
N SER A 229 14.40 21.17 -8.58
CA SER A 229 13.69 21.71 -7.43
C SER A 229 12.57 20.76 -6.96
N PHE A 230 12.04 21.00 -5.76
CA PHE A 230 10.82 20.31 -5.36
C PHE A 230 9.60 20.94 -6.06
N TYR A 231 8.76 20.11 -6.66
CA TYR A 231 7.51 20.52 -7.30
C TYR A 231 6.49 19.37 -7.31
N ARG A 232 5.23 19.71 -7.54
CA ARG A 232 4.17 18.75 -7.88
C ARG A 232 3.79 18.82 -9.37
N ILE A 233 3.26 17.70 -9.85
CA ILE A 233 2.70 17.54 -11.19
C ILE A 233 1.24 17.12 -11.03
N GLU A 234 0.36 17.76 -11.79
CA GLU A 234 -1.05 17.38 -11.88
C GLU A 234 -1.40 17.03 -13.33
N LYS A 235 -2.43 16.21 -13.54
CA LYS A 235 -2.85 15.74 -14.87
C LYS A 235 -4.35 15.91 -15.04
N ASP A 236 -4.81 16.13 -16.28
CA ASP A 236 -6.24 16.17 -16.62
C ASP A 236 -6.84 14.78 -16.93
N HIS A 237 -6.04 13.72 -16.74
CA HIS A 237 -6.37 12.35 -17.08
C HIS A 237 -5.63 11.37 -16.16
N GLY A 238 -6.19 10.16 -16.04
CA GLY A 238 -5.55 9.02 -15.39
C GLY A 238 -5.02 7.98 -16.39
N SER A 239 -3.87 7.41 -16.08
CA SER A 239 -3.22 6.37 -16.91
C SER A 239 -3.96 5.03 -16.88
N VAL A 240 -4.74 4.78 -15.82
CA VAL A 240 -5.61 3.60 -15.72
C VAL A 240 -7.05 4.05 -15.48
N VAL A 241 -7.91 3.74 -16.45
CA VAL A 241 -9.35 3.93 -16.34
C VAL A 241 -10.02 2.58 -16.13
N VAL A 242 -10.85 2.48 -15.10
CA VAL A 242 -11.65 1.29 -14.80
C VAL A 242 -13.12 1.61 -15.03
N ASP A 243 -13.82 0.75 -15.76
CA ASP A 243 -15.25 0.90 -16.06
C ASP A 243 -16.08 -0.18 -15.34
N TRP A 244 -16.76 0.23 -14.27
CA TRP A 244 -17.75 -0.59 -13.56
C TRP A 244 -19.19 -0.14 -13.81
N GLY A 245 -19.46 0.45 -14.99
CA GLY A 245 -20.71 1.11 -15.35
C GLY A 245 -20.64 2.63 -15.27
N VAL A 246 -19.59 3.15 -14.64
CA VAL A 246 -19.13 4.55 -14.69
C VAL A 246 -17.60 4.48 -14.82
N PRO A 247 -16.99 5.04 -15.88
CA PRO A 247 -15.54 5.12 -16.01
C PRO A 247 -14.98 6.01 -14.89
N TYR A 248 -13.93 5.54 -14.22
CA TYR A 248 -13.17 6.36 -13.29
C TYR A 248 -11.69 6.06 -13.36
N GLU A 249 -10.91 7.05 -12.95
CA GLU A 249 -9.46 7.10 -13.12
C GLU A 249 -8.73 6.61 -11.85
N SER A 250 -7.44 6.32 -11.99
CA SER A 250 -6.61 5.90 -10.87
C SER A 250 -6.11 7.11 -10.07
N ASP A 251 -6.25 7.05 -8.75
CA ASP A 251 -5.71 8.10 -7.86
C ASP A 251 -4.22 7.88 -7.49
N ASN A 252 -3.53 6.88 -8.05
CA ASN A 252 -2.17 6.50 -7.64
C ASN A 252 -1.13 6.50 -8.78
N ASP A 253 -1.41 7.20 -9.87
CA ASP A 253 -0.46 7.40 -10.97
C ASP A 253 0.88 7.95 -10.46
N SER A 254 0.82 8.94 -9.57
CA SER A 254 1.96 9.58 -8.90
C SER A 254 2.91 8.58 -8.23
N MET A 255 2.35 7.58 -7.53
CA MET A 255 3.13 6.54 -6.86
C MET A 255 3.84 5.62 -7.87
N VAL A 256 3.20 5.26 -8.98
CA VAL A 256 3.75 4.29 -9.93
C VAL A 256 4.71 4.95 -10.91
N GLN A 257 4.36 6.12 -11.42
CA GLN A 257 5.16 6.91 -12.37
C GLN A 257 6.24 7.74 -11.67
N ASN A 258 6.26 7.70 -10.32
CA ASN A 258 7.22 8.39 -9.48
C ASN A 258 7.17 9.90 -9.78
N TYR A 259 6.17 10.60 -9.27
CA TYR A 259 6.13 12.06 -9.18
C TYR A 259 5.27 12.45 -7.97
N PHE A 260 5.36 13.70 -7.52
CA PHE A 260 4.48 14.19 -6.46
C PHE A 260 3.22 14.79 -7.09
N GLY A 261 2.06 14.16 -6.90
CA GLY A 261 0.75 14.66 -7.37
C GLY A 261 -0.15 15.11 -6.24
N THR A 262 -1.39 15.51 -6.55
CA THR A 262 -2.42 15.79 -5.53
C THR A 262 -3.44 14.66 -5.36
N HIS A 263 -3.50 13.71 -6.30
CA HIS A 263 -4.29 12.49 -6.16
C HIS A 263 -3.64 11.46 -5.24
N SER A 264 -4.47 10.71 -4.49
CA SER A 264 -4.02 9.57 -3.69
C SER A 264 -5.15 8.60 -3.37
N TYR A 265 -4.90 7.30 -3.57
CA TYR A 265 -5.67 6.24 -2.88
C TYR A 265 -4.84 5.61 -1.76
N ASN A 266 -5.31 5.77 -0.52
CA ASN A 266 -4.71 5.15 0.65
C ASN A 266 -5.76 4.93 1.75
N SER A 267 -5.84 3.72 2.29
CA SER A 267 -6.76 3.40 3.40
C SER A 267 -6.37 4.05 4.74
N MET A 268 -5.21 4.69 4.77
CA MET A 268 -4.61 5.34 5.93
C MET A 268 -4.22 6.79 5.58
N ASN A 269 -5.01 7.48 4.75
CA ASN A 269 -4.83 8.91 4.50
C ASN A 269 -4.70 9.68 5.83
N ALA A 270 -3.74 10.60 5.89
CA ALA A 270 -3.57 11.46 7.05
C ALA A 270 -4.82 12.34 7.22
N SER A 271 -5.38 12.40 8.44
CA SER A 271 -6.62 13.15 8.69
C SER A 271 -6.47 14.62 8.33
N GLY A 272 -5.31 15.24 8.60
CA GLY A 272 -5.05 16.64 8.25
C GLY A 272 -5.20 16.93 6.75
N ALA A 273 -4.84 15.99 5.86
CA ALA A 273 -5.06 16.16 4.42
C ALA A 273 -6.56 16.23 4.10
N ILE A 274 -7.34 15.33 4.70
CA ILE A 274 -8.79 15.23 4.52
C ILE A 274 -9.49 16.47 5.09
N ASP A 275 -9.06 16.93 6.25
CA ASP A 275 -9.65 18.07 6.94
C ASP A 275 -9.38 19.38 6.18
N PHE A 276 -8.16 19.58 5.66
CA PHE A 276 -7.81 20.67 4.75
C PHE A 276 -8.68 20.65 3.48
N LEU A 277 -8.71 19.53 2.76
CA LEU A 277 -9.46 19.42 1.50
C LEU A 277 -10.96 19.71 1.70
N ARG A 278 -11.57 19.15 2.75
CA ARG A 278 -12.97 19.43 3.08
C ARG A 278 -13.21 20.89 3.45
N ALA A 279 -12.30 21.51 4.21
CA ALA A 279 -12.41 22.91 4.58
C ALA A 279 -12.33 23.82 3.34
N ALA A 280 -11.44 23.50 2.40
CA ALA A 280 -11.29 24.16 1.09
C ALA A 280 -12.47 23.90 0.13
N GLY A 281 -13.43 23.05 0.50
CA GLY A 281 -14.59 22.74 -0.34
C GLY A 281 -14.35 21.61 -1.35
N VAL A 282 -13.26 20.86 -1.24
CA VAL A 282 -12.94 19.74 -2.11
C VAL A 282 -13.58 18.46 -1.57
N PHE A 283 -14.33 17.76 -2.43
CA PHE A 283 -14.91 16.46 -2.10
C PHE A 283 -13.84 15.36 -2.23
N VAL A 284 -13.58 14.66 -1.14
CA VAL A 284 -12.74 13.45 -1.11
C VAL A 284 -13.68 12.25 -1.09
N ALA A 285 -13.83 11.54 -2.21
CA ALA A 285 -14.79 10.46 -2.30
C ALA A 285 -14.33 9.32 -3.22
N PHE A 286 -14.93 8.15 -3.04
CA PHE A 286 -14.77 7.09 -4.04
C PHE A 286 -15.29 7.60 -5.40
N PRO A 287 -14.57 7.42 -6.52
CA PRO A 287 -14.96 8.02 -7.80
C PRO A 287 -16.37 7.68 -8.31
N ALA A 288 -16.95 6.55 -7.90
CA ALA A 288 -18.32 6.17 -8.26
C ALA A 288 -19.37 6.55 -7.19
N ALA A 289 -19.00 7.37 -6.20
CA ALA A 289 -19.93 7.87 -5.20
C ALA A 289 -20.93 8.85 -5.84
N ASP A 290 -22.20 8.73 -5.45
CA ASP A 290 -23.24 9.67 -5.89
C ASP A 290 -23.15 10.97 -5.07
N LEU A 291 -22.31 11.90 -5.55
CA LEU A 291 -22.13 13.21 -4.91
C LEU A 291 -23.37 14.10 -5.00
N SER A 292 -24.36 13.76 -5.83
CA SER A 292 -25.62 14.53 -5.88
C SER A 292 -26.44 14.44 -4.58
N LEU A 293 -26.11 13.46 -3.73
CA LEU A 293 -26.69 13.28 -2.41
C LEU A 293 -25.94 14.04 -1.30
N CYS A 294 -24.82 14.70 -1.62
CA CYS A 294 -24.00 15.43 -0.67
C CYS A 294 -24.21 16.95 -0.86
N GLU A 295 -24.52 17.66 0.21
CA GLU A 295 -24.60 19.12 0.22
C GLU A 295 -23.24 19.74 0.62
N SER A 296 -22.41 18.98 1.35
CA SER A 296 -21.12 19.41 1.86
C SER A 296 -20.05 18.31 1.73
N PRO A 297 -18.75 18.67 1.56
CA PRO A 297 -17.65 17.70 1.66
C PRO A 297 -17.63 16.88 2.97
N TYR A 298 -18.25 17.41 4.03
CA TYR A 298 -18.38 16.74 5.33
C TYR A 298 -19.41 15.59 5.33
N ASP A 299 -20.29 15.51 4.34
CA ASP A 299 -21.26 14.41 4.20
C ASP A 299 -20.59 13.11 3.76
N VAL A 300 -19.45 13.22 3.08
CA VAL A 300 -18.66 12.06 2.68
C VAL A 300 -17.98 11.47 3.90
N SER A 301 -18.11 10.16 4.13
CA SER A 301 -17.54 9.51 5.31
C SER A 301 -17.12 8.06 5.04
N GLY A 302 -16.45 7.45 6.03
CA GLY A 302 -16.06 6.05 5.98
C GLY A 302 -15.05 5.76 4.87
N PRO A 303 -15.15 4.60 4.19
CA PRO A 303 -14.20 4.17 3.17
C PRO A 303 -14.05 5.10 1.96
N ASN A 304 -15.02 6.02 1.73
CA ASN A 304 -14.91 7.01 0.65
C ASN A 304 -13.73 7.96 0.84
N LEU A 305 -13.34 8.24 2.09
CA LEU A 305 -12.22 9.13 2.42
C LEU A 305 -10.84 8.53 2.10
N ASN A 306 -10.80 7.28 1.63
CA ASN A 306 -9.57 6.64 1.17
C ASN A 306 -9.13 7.17 -0.22
N TYR A 307 -9.98 7.93 -0.91
CA TYR A 307 -9.80 8.36 -2.29
C TYR A 307 -9.74 9.90 -2.38
N ILE A 308 -8.54 10.45 -2.51
CA ILE A 308 -8.30 11.86 -2.80
C ILE A 308 -8.18 11.99 -4.30
N ASN A 309 -9.16 12.64 -4.94
CA ASN A 309 -9.26 12.78 -6.39
C ASN A 309 -8.60 14.06 -6.91
N GLY A 310 -7.56 14.53 -6.22
CA GLY A 310 -6.91 15.80 -6.49
C GLY A 310 -7.80 17.01 -6.17
N VAL A 311 -7.43 18.16 -6.73
CA VAL A 311 -8.14 19.44 -6.53
C VAL A 311 -8.95 19.90 -7.74
N GLY A 312 -9.02 19.08 -8.80
CA GLY A 312 -9.73 19.40 -10.04
C GLY A 312 -9.31 20.75 -10.62
N ASN A 313 -10.23 21.53 -11.18
CA ASN A 313 -9.92 22.82 -11.81
C ASN A 313 -9.75 23.99 -10.80
N ARG A 314 -9.43 23.71 -9.53
CA ARG A 314 -9.13 24.73 -8.51
C ARG A 314 -7.68 25.19 -8.66
N TYR A 315 -7.38 25.92 -9.73
CA TYR A 315 -6.00 26.27 -10.12
C TYR A 315 -5.25 27.13 -9.09
N LYS A 316 -5.96 27.95 -8.31
CA LYS A 316 -5.39 28.69 -7.17
C LYS A 316 -4.98 27.75 -6.03
N LEU A 317 -5.76 26.68 -5.79
CA LEU A 317 -5.39 25.63 -4.83
C LEU A 317 -4.20 24.79 -5.34
N MET A 318 -4.13 24.52 -6.64
CA MET A 318 -2.95 23.91 -7.27
C MET A 318 -1.69 24.77 -7.05
N ALA A 319 -1.81 26.09 -7.21
CA ALA A 319 -0.73 27.04 -6.95
C ALA A 319 -0.19 26.93 -5.51
N LEU A 320 -1.06 26.98 -4.50
CA LEU A 320 -0.69 26.83 -3.08
C LEU A 320 0.01 25.50 -2.80
N LEU A 321 -0.49 24.40 -3.39
CA LEU A 321 0.05 23.06 -3.17
C LEU A 321 1.38 22.80 -3.89
N GLY A 322 1.91 23.79 -4.61
CA GLY A 322 3.19 23.70 -5.33
C GLY A 322 3.11 22.89 -6.62
N VAL A 323 1.94 22.83 -7.26
CA VAL A 323 1.80 22.25 -8.61
C VAL A 323 2.45 23.20 -9.60
N LYS A 324 3.58 22.77 -10.17
CA LYS A 324 4.38 23.57 -11.11
C LYS A 324 4.16 23.13 -12.56
N TYR A 325 3.80 21.88 -12.77
CA TYR A 325 3.55 21.29 -14.08
C TYR A 325 2.17 20.67 -14.16
N TYR A 326 1.48 20.90 -15.27
CA TYR A 326 0.20 20.30 -15.60
C TYR A 326 0.31 19.56 -16.92
N ILE A 327 0.01 18.26 -16.95
CA ILE A 327 0.13 17.41 -18.13
C ILE A 327 -1.25 17.14 -18.68
N THR A 328 -1.45 17.40 -19.98
CA THR A 328 -2.72 17.18 -20.65
C THR A 328 -2.63 16.27 -21.87
N ILE A 329 -3.76 15.64 -22.22
CA ILE A 329 -3.93 14.90 -23.47
C ILE A 329 -4.92 15.64 -24.37
N GLY A 330 -4.58 15.80 -25.65
CA GLY A 330 -5.50 16.31 -26.66
C GLY A 330 -5.49 17.84 -26.75
N ASP A 331 -6.68 18.44 -26.82
CA ASP A 331 -6.84 19.88 -27.00
C ASP A 331 -6.32 20.66 -25.79
N ALA A 332 -5.94 21.92 -26.01
CA ALA A 332 -5.53 22.80 -24.93
C ALA A 332 -6.71 22.99 -23.95
N PRO A 333 -6.56 22.62 -22.66
CA PRO A 333 -7.58 22.88 -21.67
C PRO A 333 -7.80 24.39 -21.47
N ASP A 334 -8.96 24.74 -20.92
CA ASP A 334 -9.25 26.10 -20.46
C ASP A 334 -8.49 26.36 -19.15
N LEU A 335 -7.28 26.90 -19.29
CA LEU A 335 -6.37 27.22 -18.18
C LEU A 335 -6.30 28.73 -17.95
N PRO A 336 -6.03 29.16 -16.71
CA PRO A 336 -5.69 30.54 -16.40
C PRO A 336 -4.47 31.05 -17.18
N ASP A 337 -4.37 32.38 -17.35
CA ASP A 337 -3.32 33.02 -18.16
C ASP A 337 -1.90 32.76 -17.63
N TYR A 338 -1.79 32.38 -16.35
CA TYR A 338 -0.52 32.04 -15.71
C TYR A 338 -0.04 30.60 -15.97
N PHE A 339 -0.78 29.78 -16.72
CA PHE A 339 -0.28 28.52 -17.27
C PHE A 339 0.30 28.72 -18.66
N ALA A 340 1.62 28.53 -18.80
CA ALA A 340 2.31 28.67 -20.07
C ALA A 340 2.64 27.32 -20.67
N PHE A 341 2.31 27.11 -21.95
CA PHE A 341 2.72 25.93 -22.69
C PHE A 341 4.25 25.81 -22.75
N ASP A 342 4.77 24.61 -22.47
CA ASP A 342 6.20 24.30 -22.46
C ASP A 342 6.52 23.36 -23.63
N GLU A 343 6.99 23.92 -24.75
CA GLU A 343 7.27 23.19 -25.98
C GLU A 343 8.39 22.15 -25.80
N ASP A 344 9.40 22.46 -24.98
CA ASP A 344 10.57 21.60 -24.78
C ASP A 344 10.25 20.34 -23.97
N LEU A 345 9.28 20.42 -23.05
CA LEU A 345 8.83 19.30 -22.21
C LEU A 345 7.65 18.53 -22.82
N SER A 346 7.00 19.11 -23.84
CA SER A 346 5.86 18.51 -24.53
C SER A 346 6.31 17.47 -25.57
N SER A 347 5.38 16.58 -25.92
CA SER A 347 5.54 15.57 -26.97
C SER A 347 4.31 15.54 -27.88
N GLU A 348 4.35 14.76 -28.96
CA GLU A 348 3.16 14.57 -29.81
C GLU A 348 1.95 14.02 -29.06
N SER A 349 2.16 13.33 -27.93
CA SER A 349 1.10 12.64 -27.18
C SER A 349 0.75 13.30 -25.85
N ARG A 350 1.52 14.29 -25.40
CA ARG A 350 1.39 14.96 -24.09
C ARG A 350 1.77 16.43 -24.20
N SER A 351 0.90 17.30 -23.74
CA SER A 351 1.15 18.72 -23.60
C SER A 351 1.52 19.04 -22.16
N VAL A 352 2.61 19.78 -21.96
CA VAL A 352 3.07 20.21 -20.64
C VAL A 352 2.84 21.71 -20.50
N TRP A 353 2.17 22.10 -19.41
CA TRP A 353 1.92 23.50 -19.06
C TRP A 353 2.62 23.82 -17.75
N ARG A 354 3.37 24.92 -17.74
CA ARG A 354 4.08 25.43 -16.57
C ARG A 354 3.23 26.46 -15.85
N ASN A 355 2.89 26.18 -14.60
CA ASN A 355 2.20 27.10 -13.70
C ASN A 355 3.17 28.17 -13.19
N LYS A 356 3.05 29.41 -13.70
CA LYS A 356 3.85 30.56 -13.25
C LYS A 356 3.40 31.10 -11.88
N GLY A 357 2.19 30.75 -11.45
CA GLY A 357 1.66 31.04 -10.13
C GLY A 357 2.00 29.99 -9.07
N SER A 358 2.90 29.04 -9.34
CA SER A 358 3.23 27.96 -8.40
C SER A 358 3.99 28.48 -7.17
N TYR A 359 3.45 28.24 -5.98
CA TYR A 359 4.10 28.58 -4.72
C TYR A 359 5.17 27.53 -4.39
N PRO A 360 6.23 27.90 -3.65
CA PRO A 360 7.10 26.90 -3.06
C PRO A 360 6.30 25.99 -2.13
N PHE A 361 6.69 24.72 -2.03
CA PHE A 361 5.99 23.72 -1.21
C PHE A 361 5.87 24.09 0.28
N ALA A 362 6.76 24.98 0.74
CA ALA A 362 6.56 25.75 1.95
C ALA A 362 6.35 27.22 1.59
N SER A 363 5.38 27.89 2.21
CA SER A 363 4.99 29.28 1.94
C SER A 363 4.86 30.06 3.23
N PHE A 364 5.18 31.35 3.23
CA PHE A 364 5.21 32.18 4.44
C PHE A 364 4.13 33.25 4.43
N PHE A 365 3.32 33.29 5.49
CA PHE A 365 2.19 34.21 5.62
C PHE A 365 2.34 35.11 6.84
N GLU A 366 2.21 36.42 6.62
CA GLU A 366 2.21 37.46 7.66
C GLU A 366 0.79 37.86 8.08
N SER A 367 -0.20 37.37 7.34
CA SER A 367 -1.63 37.62 7.55
C SER A 367 -2.33 36.33 7.95
N ALA A 368 -3.36 36.45 8.79
CA ALA A 368 -4.19 35.34 9.21
C ALA A 368 -5.68 35.66 9.15
N ILE A 369 -6.47 34.60 9.02
CA ILE A 369 -7.92 34.59 9.16
C ILE A 369 -8.33 33.52 10.17
N SER A 370 -9.43 33.77 10.89
CA SER A 370 -10.00 32.78 11.81
C SER A 370 -10.63 31.64 11.04
N GLU A 371 -10.57 30.42 11.58
CA GLU A 371 -11.21 29.26 10.98
C GLU A 371 -12.73 29.45 10.84
N SER A 372 -13.38 30.10 11.81
CA SER A 372 -14.81 30.38 11.72
C SER A 372 -15.17 31.33 10.56
N ASP A 373 -14.38 32.38 10.34
CA ASP A 373 -14.58 33.31 9.22
C ASP A 373 -14.30 32.62 7.88
N TYR A 374 -13.20 31.88 7.79
CA TYR A 374 -12.83 31.12 6.58
C TYR A 374 -13.91 30.11 6.17
N ARG A 375 -14.53 29.43 7.14
CA ARG A 375 -15.56 28.43 6.85
C ARG A 375 -16.85 29.03 6.29
N MET A 376 -17.12 30.31 6.54
CA MET A 376 -18.31 31.02 6.02
C MET A 376 -18.13 31.53 4.59
N MET A 377 -16.90 31.55 4.06
CA MET A 377 -16.59 32.00 2.70
C MET A 377 -17.14 31.05 1.62
N SER A 378 -17.42 31.61 0.45
CA SER A 378 -17.67 30.86 -0.79
C SER A 378 -16.42 30.08 -1.23
N TYR A 379 -16.57 29.16 -2.19
CA TYR A 379 -15.45 28.33 -2.63
C TYR A 379 -14.34 29.14 -3.32
N GLU A 380 -14.72 30.19 -4.04
CA GLU A 380 -13.79 31.10 -4.72
C GLU A 380 -13.04 31.97 -3.71
N GLU A 381 -13.75 32.58 -2.75
CA GLU A 381 -13.15 33.37 -1.67
C GLU A 381 -12.17 32.54 -0.82
N LYS A 382 -12.46 31.24 -0.62
CA LYS A 382 -11.55 30.33 0.09
C LYS A 382 -10.21 30.15 -0.60
N ASP A 383 -10.19 30.05 -1.94
CA ASP A 383 -8.93 29.94 -2.69
C ASP A 383 -8.08 31.19 -2.53
N ASP A 384 -8.71 32.36 -2.58
CA ASP A 384 -8.03 33.65 -2.43
C ASP A 384 -7.51 33.87 -1.01
N ALA A 385 -8.30 33.46 -0.01
CA ALA A 385 -7.88 33.50 1.39
C ALA A 385 -6.64 32.63 1.64
N LEU A 386 -6.60 31.41 1.09
CA LEU A 386 -5.46 30.48 1.27
C LEU A 386 -4.18 30.95 0.57
N LEU A 387 -4.27 31.75 -0.50
CA LEU A 387 -3.10 32.33 -1.18
C LEU A 387 -2.61 33.64 -0.53
N SER A 388 -3.42 34.28 0.32
CA SER A 388 -3.10 35.58 0.91
C SER A 388 -2.91 35.55 2.43
N SER A 389 -3.38 34.52 3.11
CA SER A 389 -3.38 34.40 4.56
C SER A 389 -3.37 32.95 5.02
N VAL A 390 -2.92 32.73 6.26
CA VAL A 390 -3.03 31.43 6.92
C VAL A 390 -4.32 31.33 7.72
N VAL A 391 -5.01 30.19 7.67
CA VAL A 391 -6.19 29.94 8.52
C VAL A 391 -5.73 29.37 9.86
N LEU A 392 -6.18 29.97 10.96
CA LEU A 392 -5.84 29.55 12.33
C LEU A 392 -7.10 29.28 13.16
N GLU A 393 -6.98 28.36 14.13
CA GLU A 393 -8.04 28.12 15.12
C GLU A 393 -8.42 29.44 15.83
N ASP A 394 -9.72 29.62 16.12
CA ASP A 394 -10.24 30.88 16.70
C ASP A 394 -9.59 31.27 18.04
N ASN A 395 -9.04 30.30 18.77
CA ASN A 395 -8.37 30.50 20.06
C ASN A 395 -6.84 30.58 19.95
N ALA A 396 -6.27 30.51 18.74
CA ALA A 396 -4.83 30.57 18.53
C ALA A 396 -4.30 31.96 18.88
N ALA A 397 -3.31 32.05 19.78
CA ALA A 397 -2.71 33.32 20.17
C ALA A 397 -2.14 34.10 18.96
N LEU A 398 -1.59 33.37 17.98
CA LEU A 398 -1.05 33.89 16.73
C LEU A 398 -2.05 34.71 15.92
N LEU A 399 -3.36 34.41 16.01
CA LEU A 399 -4.39 35.15 15.28
C LEU A 399 -4.40 36.65 15.63
N SER A 400 -4.08 36.99 16.89
CA SER A 400 -3.99 38.38 17.35
C SER A 400 -2.65 39.06 17.08
N GLU A 401 -1.63 38.29 16.70
CA GLU A 401 -0.26 38.75 16.47
C GLU A 401 0.02 39.05 14.99
N LEU A 402 -0.81 38.54 14.08
CA LEU A 402 -0.65 38.65 12.63
C LEU A 402 -1.57 39.71 12.03
N GLN A 403 -1.28 40.11 10.80
CA GLN A 403 -2.12 41.05 10.05
C GLN A 403 -3.46 40.39 9.72
N GLN A 404 -4.53 41.17 9.61
CA GLN A 404 -5.79 40.62 9.12
C GLN A 404 -5.70 40.38 7.62
N ALA A 405 -6.31 39.29 7.16
CA ALA A 405 -6.45 39.02 5.73
C ALA A 405 -7.08 40.22 5.00
N GLY A 406 -6.55 40.54 3.82
CA GLY A 406 -7.15 41.55 2.95
C GLY A 406 -8.43 41.03 2.32
N GLU A 407 -9.37 41.93 2.04
CA GLU A 407 -10.59 41.60 1.28
C GLU A 407 -10.34 41.81 -0.22
N GLY A 408 -10.77 40.87 -1.05
CA GLY A 408 -10.83 41.03 -2.50
C GLY A 408 -10.40 39.79 -3.30
N ASP A 409 -10.94 39.68 -4.50
CA ASP A 409 -10.62 38.60 -5.43
C ASP A 409 -9.19 38.77 -5.98
N LEU A 410 -8.42 37.69 -6.04
CA LEU A 410 -7.10 37.71 -6.67
C LEU A 410 -7.24 37.53 -8.19
N SER A 411 -6.67 38.46 -8.96
CA SER A 411 -6.51 38.28 -10.40
C SER A 411 -5.39 37.28 -10.72
N ASP A 412 -5.36 36.79 -11.96
CA ASP A 412 -4.27 35.92 -12.45
C ASP A 412 -2.87 36.55 -12.26
N GLN A 413 -2.77 37.87 -12.40
CA GLN A 413 -1.51 38.58 -12.16
C GLN A 413 -1.16 38.63 -10.67
N ASP A 414 -2.14 38.81 -9.77
CA ASP A 414 -1.90 38.81 -8.32
C ASP A 414 -1.38 37.44 -7.83
N VAL A 415 -1.90 36.35 -8.40
CA VAL A 415 -1.42 34.98 -8.12
C VAL A 415 0.05 34.84 -8.51
N VAL A 416 0.44 35.32 -9.70
CA VAL A 416 1.83 35.29 -10.17
C VAL A 416 2.73 36.15 -9.30
N ASP A 417 2.33 37.38 -9.00
CA ASP A 417 3.14 38.32 -8.22
C ASP A 417 3.37 37.79 -6.80
N SER A 418 2.34 37.20 -6.18
CA SER A 418 2.47 36.58 -4.86
C SER A 418 3.35 35.32 -4.92
N ALA A 419 3.21 34.48 -5.94
CA ALA A 419 4.08 33.31 -6.12
C ALA A 419 5.56 33.71 -6.29
N ILE A 420 5.84 34.77 -7.07
CA ILE A 420 7.20 35.32 -7.21
C ILE A 420 7.73 35.75 -5.84
N LYS A 421 6.96 36.54 -5.08
CA LYS A 421 7.33 36.98 -3.73
C LYS A 421 7.64 35.80 -2.81
N GLN A 422 6.80 34.76 -2.80
CA GLN A 422 7.00 33.57 -1.98
C GLN A 422 8.27 32.82 -2.38
N ASN A 423 8.50 32.63 -3.68
CA ASN A 423 9.71 31.97 -4.19
C ASN A 423 10.97 32.79 -3.88
N ASP A 424 10.90 34.12 -3.77
CA ASP A 424 12.05 34.95 -3.40
C ASP A 424 12.44 34.80 -1.93
N ILE A 425 11.45 34.72 -1.03
CA ILE A 425 11.68 34.69 0.43
C ILE A 425 11.76 33.28 1.02
N VAL A 426 11.25 32.25 0.34
CA VAL A 426 11.27 30.85 0.80
C VAL A 426 12.02 29.97 -0.20
N LYS A 427 13.08 29.30 0.27
CA LYS A 427 13.78 28.24 -0.47
C LYS A 427 13.65 26.93 0.30
N ILE A 428 13.12 25.90 -0.35
CA ILE A 428 12.93 24.59 0.25
C ILE A 428 13.76 23.53 -0.46
N GLU A 429 14.47 22.72 0.34
CA GLU A 429 15.18 21.53 -0.10
C GLU A 429 14.53 20.29 0.57
N MET A 430 14.18 19.29 -0.24
CA MET A 430 13.79 17.98 0.27
C MET A 430 15.04 17.09 0.34
N LEU A 431 15.49 16.77 1.55
CA LEU A 431 16.61 15.84 1.75
C LEU A 431 16.18 14.39 1.47
N THR A 432 15.01 14.03 2.00
CA THR A 432 14.29 12.77 1.76
C THR A 432 12.79 13.02 1.89
N GLU A 433 11.95 12.10 1.44
CA GLU A 433 10.50 12.18 1.69
C GLU A 433 10.22 12.35 3.19
N GLY A 434 9.58 13.47 3.55
CA GLY A 434 9.31 13.84 4.94
C GLY A 434 10.47 14.49 5.70
N ASP A 435 11.60 14.86 5.09
CA ASP A 435 12.68 15.64 5.73
C ASP A 435 13.05 16.83 4.84
N TYR A 436 12.68 18.03 5.32
CA TYR A 436 12.77 19.28 4.59
C TYR A 436 13.66 20.27 5.34
N VAL A 437 14.44 21.02 4.61
CA VAL A 437 15.13 22.23 5.08
C VAL A 437 14.58 23.42 4.32
N VAL A 438 14.22 24.46 5.05
CA VAL A 438 13.63 25.68 4.51
C VAL A 438 14.45 26.87 4.96
N ASP A 439 15.03 27.58 4.00
CA ASP A 439 15.60 28.91 4.22
C ASP A 439 14.49 29.94 4.02
N LEU A 440 14.30 30.82 5.01
CA LEU A 440 13.25 31.82 5.03
C LEU A 440 13.82 33.20 5.38
N ASP A 441 13.52 34.21 4.57
CA ASP A 441 13.75 35.63 4.89
C ASP A 441 12.41 36.31 5.24
N ALA A 442 12.11 36.40 6.54
CA ALA A 442 10.86 36.93 7.05
C ALA A 442 10.98 38.41 7.42
N SER A 443 10.23 39.28 6.73
CA SER A 443 10.20 40.71 7.05
C SER A 443 9.45 41.00 8.36
N ASN A 444 8.35 40.28 8.62
CA ASN A 444 7.59 40.36 9.86
C ASN A 444 7.46 38.98 10.51
N ARG A 445 6.91 38.96 11.73
CA ARG A 445 6.45 37.71 12.34
C ARG A 445 5.32 37.11 11.49
N GLY A 446 5.34 35.79 11.33
CA GLY A 446 4.40 35.08 10.46
C GLY A 446 4.40 33.58 10.72
N VAL A 447 3.77 32.86 9.80
CA VAL A 447 3.69 31.40 9.84
C VAL A 447 4.22 30.85 8.53
N LEU A 448 5.21 29.97 8.64
CA LEU A 448 5.64 29.11 7.55
C LEU A 448 4.66 27.93 7.47
N LEU A 449 3.87 27.89 6.42
CA LEU A 449 3.08 26.73 6.03
C LEU A 449 3.97 25.77 5.23
N VAL A 450 3.87 24.48 5.51
CA VAL A 450 4.39 23.40 4.65
C VAL A 450 3.18 22.63 4.14
N ALA A 451 3.03 22.44 2.83
CA ALA A 451 1.88 21.79 2.20
C ALA A 451 1.87 20.26 2.40
N THR A 452 2.05 19.84 3.65
CA THR A 452 2.03 18.49 4.17
C THR A 452 1.00 18.41 5.31
N PRO A 453 0.34 17.26 5.52
CA PRO A 453 -0.67 17.13 6.57
C PRO A 453 -0.09 17.36 7.96
N TYR A 454 -0.83 18.10 8.79
CA TYR A 454 -0.52 18.23 10.21
C TYR A 454 -0.80 16.91 10.93
N GLU A 455 0.25 16.38 11.55
CA GLU A 455 0.19 15.22 12.43
C GLU A 455 0.96 15.55 13.72
N LYS A 456 0.25 16.10 14.71
CA LYS A 456 0.80 16.70 15.95
C LYS A 456 2.01 15.99 16.54
N ASP A 457 1.99 14.66 16.62
CA ASP A 457 3.04 13.87 17.28
C ASP A 457 4.07 13.24 16.33
N ASN A 458 3.96 13.47 15.03
CA ASN A 458 4.80 12.84 14.02
C ASN A 458 5.77 13.81 13.33
N TRP A 459 5.76 15.10 13.69
CA TRP A 459 6.67 16.11 13.16
C TRP A 459 7.67 16.58 14.22
N SER A 460 8.95 16.58 13.86
CA SER A 460 10.03 17.22 14.60
C SER A 460 10.46 18.47 13.85
N ILE A 461 10.33 19.63 14.49
CA ILE A 461 10.64 20.93 13.89
C ILE A 461 11.76 21.60 14.67
N LEU A 462 12.75 22.14 13.95
CA LEU A 462 13.81 22.98 14.49
C LEU A 462 13.79 24.32 13.75
N VAL A 463 13.81 25.43 14.48
CA VAL A 463 14.02 26.79 13.93
C VAL A 463 15.37 27.27 14.45
N ASP A 464 16.31 27.50 13.55
CA ASP A 464 17.71 27.88 13.88
C ASP A 464 18.40 26.90 14.84
N GLY A 465 18.03 25.62 14.75
CA GLY A 465 18.54 24.53 15.58
C GLY A 465 17.81 24.34 16.91
N GLU A 466 16.91 25.24 17.30
CA GLU A 466 16.11 25.12 18.52
C GLU A 466 14.75 24.46 18.26
N PRO A 467 14.25 23.58 19.16
CA PRO A 467 12.94 22.95 18.99
C PRO A 467 11.79 23.95 18.90
N ALA A 468 10.91 23.75 17.93
CA ALA A 468 9.68 24.52 17.75
C ALA A 468 8.45 23.61 17.70
N GLU A 469 7.29 24.16 18.06
CA GLU A 469 6.02 23.43 18.02
C GLU A 469 5.38 23.49 16.63
N ALA A 470 4.79 22.37 16.23
CA ALA A 470 3.94 22.31 15.05
C ALA A 470 2.60 23.01 15.35
N VAL A 471 2.16 23.86 14.43
CA VAL A 471 0.86 24.53 14.46
C VAL A 471 -0.03 23.90 13.39
N CYS A 472 -1.29 23.64 13.71
CA CYS A 472 -2.28 23.25 12.70
C CYS A 472 -2.73 24.53 11.98
N VAL A 473 -2.53 24.57 10.66
CA VAL A 473 -2.91 25.70 9.80
C VAL A 473 -3.80 25.20 8.68
N ASP A 474 -4.57 26.08 8.04
CA ASP A 474 -5.41 25.75 6.88
C ASP A 474 -6.30 24.54 7.16
N CYS A 475 -6.84 24.46 8.38
CA CYS A 475 -7.72 23.39 8.84
C CYS A 475 -7.11 21.97 8.78
N GLY A 476 -5.80 21.79 8.60
CA GLY A 476 -5.20 20.46 8.54
C GLY A 476 -3.79 20.34 7.96
N LEU A 477 -3.16 21.44 7.56
CA LEU A 477 -1.78 21.50 7.09
C LEU A 477 -0.82 21.90 8.21
N LEU A 478 0.47 21.60 7.98
CA LEU A 478 1.54 21.85 8.94
C LEU A 478 2.00 23.31 8.88
N GLY A 479 2.02 23.98 10.02
CA GLY A 479 2.55 25.33 10.18
C GLY A 479 3.66 25.41 11.23
N VAL A 480 4.52 26.42 11.09
CA VAL A 480 5.56 26.78 12.06
C VAL A 480 5.52 28.29 12.26
N ALA A 481 5.37 28.75 13.50
CA ALA A 481 5.46 30.19 13.80
C ALA A 481 6.91 30.65 13.72
N VAL A 482 7.16 31.73 12.98
CA VAL A 482 8.52 32.28 12.76
C VAL A 482 8.52 33.78 13.05
N ASN A 483 9.59 34.27 13.67
CA ASN A 483 9.79 35.70 13.90
C ASN A 483 10.33 36.39 12.63
N SER A 484 10.47 37.71 12.67
CA SER A 484 11.17 38.44 11.61
C SER A 484 12.67 38.11 11.63
N GLY A 485 13.27 37.91 10.47
CA GLY A 485 14.69 37.63 10.28
C GLY A 485 14.93 36.54 9.25
N GLU A 486 16.21 36.27 9.01
CA GLU A 486 16.66 35.10 8.25
C GLU A 486 16.65 33.88 9.16
N HIS A 487 15.99 32.80 8.72
CA HIS A 487 15.79 31.59 9.50
C HIS A 487 16.07 30.34 8.68
N VAL A 488 16.63 29.33 9.34
CA VAL A 488 16.73 27.97 8.79
C VAL A 488 15.79 27.06 9.58
N ILE A 489 14.72 26.61 8.94
CA ILE A 489 13.73 25.71 9.52
C ILE A 489 13.94 24.30 8.99
N ARG A 490 14.10 23.33 9.88
CA ARG A 490 14.09 21.90 9.52
C ARG A 490 12.81 21.24 9.99
N VAL A 491 12.11 20.59 9.07
CA VAL A 491 10.86 19.87 9.32
C VAL A 491 11.06 18.40 8.97
N ARG A 492 10.94 17.51 9.97
CA ARG A 492 11.18 16.08 9.78
C ARG A 492 10.05 15.21 10.32
N TYR A 493 9.52 14.34 9.46
CA TYR A 493 8.55 13.31 9.81
C TYR A 493 9.26 12.17 10.54
N LEU A 494 8.80 11.89 11.75
CA LEU A 494 9.24 10.78 12.56
C LEU A 494 8.02 10.15 13.23
N PRO A 495 7.54 8.99 12.73
CA PRO A 495 6.36 8.35 13.32
C PRO A 495 6.57 8.08 14.81
N ARG A 496 5.65 8.55 15.65
CA ARG A 496 5.71 8.47 17.12
C ARG A 496 6.11 7.09 17.64
N TRP A 497 5.62 6.02 17.00
CA TRP A 497 5.80 4.64 17.44
C TRP A 497 6.98 3.90 16.80
N PHE A 498 7.73 4.54 15.89
CA PHE A 498 8.83 3.90 15.18
C PHE A 498 9.88 3.34 16.14
N GLY A 499 10.34 4.15 17.11
CA GLY A 499 11.34 3.73 18.09
C GLY A 499 10.87 2.55 18.96
N MET A 500 9.62 2.58 19.42
CA MET A 500 9.04 1.48 20.21
C MET A 500 8.89 0.20 19.38
N GLY A 501 8.45 0.32 18.12
CA GLY A 501 8.38 -0.81 17.19
C GLY A 501 9.75 -1.46 16.96
N ALA A 502 10.80 -0.65 16.82
CA ALA A 502 12.17 -1.15 16.71
C ALA A 502 12.61 -1.92 17.97
N VAL A 503 12.36 -1.38 19.16
CA VAL A 503 12.68 -2.06 20.44
C VAL A 503 11.96 -3.40 20.55
N VAL A 504 10.65 -3.44 20.29
CA VAL A 504 9.85 -4.68 20.35
C VAL A 504 10.38 -5.71 19.36
N SER A 505 10.76 -5.29 18.16
CA SER A 505 11.33 -6.15 17.12
C SER A 505 12.67 -6.74 17.55
N CYS A 506 13.57 -5.92 18.10
CA CYS A 506 14.87 -6.36 18.62
C CYS A 506 14.72 -7.36 19.78
N VAL A 507 13.84 -7.06 20.75
CA VAL A 507 13.57 -7.96 21.89
C VAL A 507 13.00 -9.29 21.40
N SER A 508 12.08 -9.26 20.44
CA SER A 508 11.50 -10.47 19.84
C SER A 508 12.54 -11.31 19.12
N LEU A 509 13.44 -10.68 18.36
CA LEU A 509 14.54 -11.36 17.66
C LEU A 509 15.52 -12.00 18.65
N ILE A 510 15.91 -11.28 19.71
CA ILE A 510 16.76 -11.81 20.78
C ILE A 510 16.08 -13.01 21.45
N GLY A 511 14.79 -12.90 21.75
CA GLY A 511 13.99 -14.01 22.31
C GLY A 511 14.00 -15.26 21.41
N LEU A 512 13.81 -15.07 20.10
CA LEU A 512 13.87 -16.16 19.11
C LEU A 512 15.26 -16.80 19.02
N LEU A 513 16.32 -16.00 19.03
CA LEU A 513 17.71 -16.48 19.00
C LEU A 513 18.04 -17.29 20.26
N LEU A 514 17.67 -16.78 21.45
CA LEU A 514 17.87 -17.48 22.72
C LEU A 514 17.09 -18.80 22.76
N TYR A 515 15.86 -18.83 22.25
CA TYR A 515 15.08 -20.05 22.11
C TYR A 515 15.75 -21.06 21.17
N GLY A 516 16.22 -20.63 20.00
CA GLY A 516 16.94 -21.48 19.06
C GLY A 516 18.23 -22.06 19.62
N LEU A 517 19.01 -21.25 20.36
CA LEU A 517 20.22 -21.69 21.05
C LEU A 517 19.89 -22.72 22.14
N ARG A 518 18.83 -22.48 22.93
CA ARG A 518 18.35 -23.45 23.93
C ARG A 518 17.98 -24.78 23.29
N CYS A 519 17.24 -24.77 22.18
CA CYS A 519 16.86 -26.01 21.49
C CYS A 519 18.10 -26.76 20.96
N ARG A 520 19.15 -26.07 20.49
CA ARG A 520 20.41 -26.72 20.11
C ARG A 520 21.14 -27.33 21.30
N PHE A 521 21.19 -26.64 22.44
CA PHE A 521 21.84 -27.12 23.65
C PHE A 521 21.11 -28.34 24.25
N PHE A 522 19.79 -28.35 24.29
CA PHE A 522 19.02 -29.48 24.85
C PHE A 522 18.88 -30.67 23.88
N CYS A 523 18.94 -30.47 22.56
CA CYS A 523 19.00 -31.58 21.59
C CYS A 523 20.38 -32.26 21.51
N GLY A 524 21.44 -31.67 22.06
CA GLY A 524 22.78 -32.26 22.16
C GLY A 524 22.94 -33.28 23.29
N SER A 525 22.01 -33.30 24.25
CA SER A 525 22.05 -34.18 25.42
C SER A 525 20.78 -35.01 25.50
N GLY A 526 20.72 -36.07 24.68
CA GLY A 526 19.82 -37.21 24.83
C GLY A 526 18.31 -36.90 24.85
N CYS A 527 17.64 -37.09 23.71
CA CYS A 527 16.22 -37.46 23.77
C CYS A 527 16.10 -38.96 24.11
N PRO A 528 15.18 -39.36 25.00
CA PRO A 528 14.66 -40.74 25.00
C PRO A 528 13.91 -41.08 23.70
#